data_AF-A0A3M1XIK5-F1
#
_entry.id   AF-A0A3M1XIK5-F1
#
_cell.length_a   1.000
_cell.length_b   1.000
_cell.length_c   1.000
_cell.angle_alpha   90.00
_cell.angle_beta   90.00
_cell.angle_gamma   90.00
#
_symmetry.space_group_name_H-M   'P 1'
#
loop_
_entity.id
_entity.type
_entity.pdbx_description
1 polymer ?
#
loop_
_entity_poly.entity_id
_entity_poly.type
_entity_poly.pdbx_seq_one_letter_code
_entity_poly.pdbx_strand_id
1 'polypeptide(L)'
;MAKPIVLGASLGAILGFVACAPLSIRAPFTSELSPPRNEPLPATYYPTATPLPTWTPLPRPTLPLPTIATPSATPAPSATATPEPAVVPPPTQTPPPTPTPIPTFAPTPTPTEAAPPAFAGAANAQDLSTSSAACPAVASGYDLVPFEGPPYKNNALTDHNADLRLSVLGIAPTDTPPTLVDYDGPTDPDAPKLHGLFPANRTPTLLRAYLRFDWIWDEGQGEPYGRRGGLNLDWPAAALELAATPGETIYPPSRGPVIYGSGAIALVLFADERELTLGFSRHDDVSAGYVVHLLNLCVDPNLVALYRAQLNNGRRATGHLPAVRNAQPLGTAIGSLIVAVRDRGAFLDPRSRKDWWSR
;
A
#
# COMPACT_ATOMS: atom_id res chain seq x y z
N MET A 1 77.60 38.49 -8.69
CA MET A 1 77.90 37.19 -8.04
C MET A 1 77.06 36.10 -8.69
N ALA A 2 77.29 34.82 -8.36
CA ALA A 2 77.02 33.69 -9.25
C ALA A 2 75.54 33.29 -9.51
N LYS A 3 75.31 32.91 -10.77
CA LYS A 3 74.62 31.70 -11.33
C LYS A 3 74.54 30.45 -10.41
N PRO A 4 73.88 29.33 -10.81
CA PRO A 4 73.06 29.05 -12.01
C PRO A 4 71.64 28.49 -11.61
N ILE A 5 70.81 27.75 -12.35
CA ILE A 5 70.80 27.08 -13.69
C ILE A 5 69.41 27.31 -14.34
N VAL A 6 69.34 27.36 -15.69
CA VAL A 6 68.13 27.07 -16.50
C VAL A 6 68.53 26.14 -17.65
N LEU A 7 67.74 25.09 -17.89
CA LEU A 7 67.61 24.38 -19.18
C LEU A 7 66.11 24.44 -19.54
N GLY A 8 65.68 24.59 -20.79
CA GLY A 8 66.39 24.85 -22.04
C GLY A 8 65.34 25.01 -23.16
N ALA A 9 65.60 25.84 -24.17
CA ALA A 9 64.64 26.12 -25.26
C ALA A 9 65.12 25.49 -26.58
N SER A 10 64.20 25.14 -27.48
CA SER A 10 63.99 25.90 -28.74
C SER A 10 63.03 25.19 -29.74
N LEU A 11 62.61 25.98 -30.73
CA LEU A 11 61.62 25.78 -31.78
C LEU A 11 61.86 24.59 -32.74
N GLY A 12 60.77 24.14 -33.37
CA GLY A 12 60.79 23.34 -34.60
C GLY A 12 59.39 23.07 -35.17
N ALA A 13 58.81 24.02 -35.91
CA ALA A 13 57.53 23.84 -36.61
C ALA A 13 57.74 23.86 -38.13
N ILE A 14 57.23 22.85 -38.83
CA ILE A 14 57.17 22.80 -40.31
C ILE A 14 55.80 22.26 -40.74
N LEU A 15 55.07 23.08 -41.52
CA LEU A 15 53.89 22.68 -42.29
C LEU A 15 54.31 22.20 -43.68
N GLY A 16 53.56 21.27 -44.26
CA GLY A 16 53.73 20.83 -45.65
C GLY A 16 52.47 20.18 -46.23
N PHE A 17 51.71 20.94 -47.02
CA PHE A 17 50.61 20.45 -47.85
C PHE A 17 51.13 19.87 -49.18
N VAL A 18 50.60 18.73 -49.62
CA VAL A 18 50.56 18.32 -51.06
C VAL A 18 49.23 17.58 -51.32
N ALA A 19 48.67 17.72 -52.52
CA ALA A 19 47.33 17.25 -52.89
C ALA A 19 47.34 16.30 -54.12
N CYS A 20 46.13 15.85 -54.51
CA CYS A 20 45.74 15.14 -55.76
C CYS A 20 46.00 13.63 -55.92
N ALA A 21 44.94 12.83 -55.70
CA ALA A 21 44.17 12.01 -56.68
C ALA A 21 44.82 11.45 -57.98
N PRO A 22 44.21 10.45 -58.65
CA PRO A 22 43.42 9.29 -58.16
C PRO A 22 43.91 7.95 -58.79
N LEU A 23 43.33 6.80 -58.40
CA LEU A 23 43.51 5.54 -59.17
C LEU A 23 42.18 4.78 -59.36
N SER A 24 41.92 4.39 -60.60
CA SER A 24 40.65 3.79 -61.04
C SER A 24 40.46 2.34 -60.58
N ILE A 25 39.27 2.02 -60.11
CA ILE A 25 38.79 0.65 -59.94
C ILE A 25 38.04 0.23 -61.21
N ARG A 26 38.33 -0.98 -61.72
CA ARG A 26 37.52 -1.65 -62.75
C ARG A 26 36.76 -2.82 -62.10
N ALA A 27 35.51 -2.99 -62.55
CA ALA A 27 34.50 -3.95 -62.09
C ALA A 27 34.90 -5.44 -62.38
N PRO A 28 34.06 -6.47 -62.06
CA PRO A 28 32.70 -6.43 -61.52
C PRO A 28 32.38 -7.44 -60.39
N PHE A 29 31.25 -7.27 -59.72
CA PHE A 29 30.38 -8.40 -59.35
C PHE A 29 28.93 -7.94 -59.20
N THR A 30 28.04 -8.53 -60.00
CA THR A 30 26.59 -8.39 -59.89
C THR A 30 26.05 -9.45 -58.94
N SER A 31 25.29 -9.05 -57.93
CA SER A 31 24.37 -9.95 -57.22
C SER A 31 22.99 -9.30 -57.15
N GLU A 32 21.99 -10.10 -57.45
CA GLU A 32 20.60 -9.66 -57.63
C GLU A 32 19.99 -9.15 -56.31
N LEU A 33 19.26 -8.05 -56.40
CA LEU A 33 18.28 -7.66 -55.38
C LEU A 33 17.08 -8.61 -55.47
N SER A 34 17.10 -9.69 -54.71
CA SER A 34 15.87 -10.42 -54.39
C SER A 34 14.91 -9.47 -53.64
N PRO A 35 13.64 -9.36 -54.03
CA PRO A 35 12.66 -8.62 -53.24
C PRO A 35 12.45 -9.32 -51.89
N PRO A 36 12.14 -8.56 -50.81
CA PRO A 36 11.89 -9.15 -49.51
C PRO A 36 10.68 -10.09 -49.59
N ARG A 37 10.81 -11.29 -48.99
CA ARG A 37 9.66 -12.15 -48.75
C ARG A 37 8.69 -11.41 -47.82
N ASN A 38 7.41 -11.40 -48.17
CA ASN A 38 6.35 -11.14 -47.20
C ASN A 38 6.32 -12.30 -46.19
N GLU A 39 7.11 -12.21 -45.13
CA GLU A 39 6.77 -12.94 -43.91
C GLU A 39 5.58 -12.23 -43.24
N PRO A 40 4.54 -12.96 -42.81
CA PRO A 40 3.48 -12.38 -42.01
C PRO A 40 4.07 -11.94 -40.67
N LEU A 41 3.81 -10.69 -40.27
CA LEU A 41 4.21 -10.15 -38.98
C LEU A 41 3.74 -11.10 -37.85
N PRO A 42 4.57 -11.36 -36.83
CA PRO A 42 4.14 -12.16 -35.69
C PRO A 42 2.91 -11.49 -35.06
N ALA A 43 1.86 -12.26 -34.86
CA ALA A 43 0.58 -11.75 -34.39
C ALA A 43 0.76 -10.94 -33.10
N THR A 44 0.40 -9.66 -33.15
CA THR A 44 0.36 -8.81 -31.95
C THR A 44 -0.63 -9.42 -30.98
N TYR A 45 -0.11 -9.95 -29.87
CA TYR A 45 -0.88 -10.35 -28.71
C TYR A 45 -1.50 -9.08 -28.11
N TYR A 46 -2.68 -8.71 -28.60
CA TYR A 46 -3.57 -7.84 -27.86
C TYR A 46 -4.03 -8.63 -26.62
N PRO A 47 -3.72 -8.18 -25.39
CA PRO A 47 -4.30 -8.79 -24.21
C PRO A 47 -5.82 -8.62 -24.28
N THR A 48 -6.55 -9.74 -24.19
CA THR A 48 -8.01 -9.74 -24.10
C THR A 48 -8.42 -8.82 -22.96
N ALA A 49 -9.23 -7.80 -23.24
CA ALA A 49 -9.71 -6.86 -22.24
C ALA A 49 -10.38 -7.64 -21.10
N THR A 50 -9.80 -7.55 -19.91
CA THR A 50 -10.34 -8.19 -18.71
C THR A 50 -11.73 -7.62 -18.44
N PRO A 51 -12.77 -8.44 -18.18
CA PRO A 51 -14.11 -7.94 -17.95
C PRO A 51 -14.13 -6.98 -16.76
N LEU A 52 -14.86 -5.87 -16.91
CA LEU A 52 -14.98 -4.83 -15.90
C LEU A 52 -15.60 -5.44 -14.62
N PRO A 53 -14.94 -5.33 -13.44
CA PRO A 53 -15.43 -6.00 -12.24
C PRO A 53 -16.70 -5.33 -11.71
N THR A 54 -17.71 -6.14 -11.45
CA THR A 54 -18.90 -5.73 -10.69
C THR A 54 -18.51 -5.40 -9.25
N TRP A 55 -18.93 -4.24 -8.74
CA TRP A 55 -18.74 -3.84 -7.35
C TRP A 55 -19.21 -4.93 -6.38
N THR A 56 -18.32 -5.38 -5.49
CA THR A 56 -18.69 -6.23 -4.35
C THR A 56 -19.42 -5.36 -3.32
N PRO A 57 -20.71 -5.58 -3.03
CA PRO A 57 -21.42 -4.79 -2.04
C PRO A 57 -20.94 -5.10 -0.63
N LEU A 58 -20.94 -4.08 0.24
CA LEU A 58 -20.67 -4.22 1.68
C LEU A 58 -21.60 -5.30 2.29
N PRO A 59 -21.11 -6.16 3.21
CA PRO A 59 -21.95 -7.14 3.88
C PRO A 59 -23.03 -6.45 4.74
N ARG A 60 -24.30 -6.69 4.41
CA ARG A 60 -25.45 -6.25 5.20
C ARG A 60 -25.77 -7.32 6.26
N PRO A 61 -25.91 -6.97 7.55
CA PRO A 61 -26.29 -7.94 8.57
C PRO A 61 -27.72 -8.45 8.38
N THR A 62 -27.88 -9.77 8.37
CA THR A 62 -29.16 -10.45 8.17
C THR A 62 -29.82 -10.80 9.50
N LEU A 63 -31.04 -10.35 9.74
CA LEU A 63 -31.86 -10.79 10.87
C LEU A 63 -32.38 -12.23 10.63
N PRO A 64 -32.50 -13.08 11.67
CA PRO A 64 -32.99 -14.45 11.52
C PRO A 64 -34.48 -14.49 11.14
N LEU A 65 -34.82 -15.37 10.19
CA LEU A 65 -36.17 -15.58 9.68
C LEU A 65 -36.95 -16.55 10.61
N PRO A 66 -38.23 -16.30 10.93
CA PRO A 66 -39.02 -17.19 11.77
C PRO A 66 -39.37 -18.52 11.07
N THR A 67 -39.27 -19.62 11.82
CA THR A 67 -39.55 -20.98 11.33
C THR A 67 -41.06 -21.25 11.20
N ILE A 68 -41.50 -21.72 10.03
CA ILE A 68 -42.88 -22.13 9.77
C ILE A 68 -43.05 -23.63 10.07
N ALA A 69 -44.12 -24.01 10.78
CA ALA A 69 -44.43 -25.40 11.11
C ALA A 69 -45.16 -26.15 9.97
N THR A 70 -44.92 -27.45 9.88
CA THR A 70 -45.44 -28.37 8.85
C THR A 70 -46.87 -28.85 9.17
N PRO A 71 -47.78 -28.99 8.18
CA PRO A 71 -49.16 -29.46 8.43
C PRO A 71 -49.29 -30.98 8.59
N SER A 72 -50.34 -31.44 9.27
CA SER A 72 -50.75 -32.84 9.41
C SER A 72 -52.24 -33.03 9.04
N ALA A 73 -52.67 -34.28 8.81
CA ALA A 73 -53.79 -34.60 7.90
C ALA A 73 -55.21 -34.76 8.53
N THR A 74 -56.19 -34.63 7.64
CA THR A 74 -57.68 -34.71 7.74
C THR A 74 -58.13 -36.17 7.38
N PRO A 75 -59.33 -36.76 7.72
CA PRO A 75 -60.66 -36.12 7.82
C PRO A 75 -61.75 -36.65 8.81
N ALA A 76 -62.87 -35.89 8.86
CA ALA A 76 -64.29 -36.28 9.12
C ALA A 76 -64.79 -36.58 10.56
N PRO A 77 -66.11 -36.43 10.87
CA PRO A 77 -67.24 -36.02 10.00
C PRO A 77 -67.92 -34.67 10.40
N SER A 78 -68.92 -34.27 9.61
CA SER A 78 -69.66 -32.99 9.71
C SER A 78 -70.61 -32.90 10.91
N ALA A 79 -70.70 -31.71 11.53
CA ALA A 79 -71.71 -31.36 12.53
C ALA A 79 -72.32 -29.97 12.26
N THR A 80 -73.61 -29.87 12.58
CA THR A 80 -74.56 -28.76 12.42
C THR A 80 -74.02 -27.34 12.57
N ALA A 81 -74.50 -26.44 11.69
CA ALA A 81 -74.19 -25.01 11.71
C ALA A 81 -74.53 -24.35 13.06
N THR A 82 -73.52 -23.67 13.63
CA THR A 82 -73.62 -22.80 14.80
C THR A 82 -73.70 -21.34 14.32
N PRO A 83 -74.51 -20.46 14.91
CA PRO A 83 -74.69 -19.09 14.41
C PRO A 83 -73.40 -18.27 14.44
N GLU A 84 -73.28 -17.38 13.46
CA GLU A 84 -72.16 -16.46 13.24
C GLU A 84 -71.95 -15.52 14.45
N PRO A 85 -70.76 -15.49 15.07
CA PRO A 85 -70.45 -14.53 16.12
C PRO A 85 -70.42 -13.10 15.57
N ALA A 86 -71.10 -12.18 16.25
CA ALA A 86 -71.07 -10.76 15.89
C ALA A 86 -69.63 -10.22 15.83
N VAL A 87 -69.32 -9.48 14.76
CA VAL A 87 -67.99 -8.89 14.53
C VAL A 87 -67.63 -7.96 15.68
N VAL A 88 -66.64 -8.36 16.49
CA VAL A 88 -66.06 -7.50 17.53
C VAL A 88 -65.27 -6.38 16.85
N PRO A 89 -65.54 -5.10 17.17
CA PRO A 89 -64.78 -4.00 16.59
C PRO A 89 -63.29 -4.08 16.99
N PRO A 90 -62.36 -3.68 16.10
CA PRO A 90 -60.94 -3.71 16.41
C PRO A 90 -60.63 -2.84 17.64
N PRO A 91 -59.67 -3.24 18.49
CA PRO A 91 -59.35 -2.50 19.70
C PRO A 91 -58.90 -1.08 19.35
N THR A 92 -59.50 -0.09 20.01
CA THR A 92 -59.07 1.30 19.92
C THR A 92 -57.62 1.39 20.39
N GLN A 93 -56.72 1.85 19.50
CA GLN A 93 -55.31 1.97 19.84
C GLN A 93 -55.15 2.98 20.97
N THR A 94 -54.66 2.52 22.12
CA THR A 94 -54.23 3.38 23.22
C THR A 94 -53.18 4.36 22.69
N PRO A 95 -53.32 5.68 22.92
CA PRO A 95 -52.30 6.64 22.48
C PRO A 95 -50.95 6.29 23.13
N PRO A 96 -49.82 6.48 22.42
CA PRO A 96 -48.50 6.25 23.00
C PRO A 96 -48.32 7.13 24.25
N PRO A 97 -47.64 6.63 25.29
CA PRO A 97 -47.45 7.40 26.51
C PRO A 97 -46.69 8.70 26.21
N THR A 98 -47.20 9.81 26.74
CA THR A 98 -46.51 11.10 26.72
C THR A 98 -45.08 10.91 27.23
N PRO A 99 -44.04 11.35 26.49
CA PRO A 99 -42.66 11.16 26.93
C PRO A 99 -42.44 11.86 28.26
N THR A 100 -42.01 11.10 29.26
CA THR A 100 -41.56 11.64 30.55
C THR A 100 -40.42 12.63 30.27
N PRO A 101 -40.43 13.85 30.85
CA PRO A 101 -39.38 14.82 30.62
C PRO A 101 -38.02 14.23 31.03
N ILE A 102 -37.09 14.18 30.09
CA ILE A 102 -35.71 13.77 30.33
C ILE A 102 -35.13 14.77 31.34
N PRO A 103 -34.52 14.32 32.46
CA PRO A 103 -33.90 15.23 33.41
C PRO A 103 -32.82 16.06 32.69
N THR A 104 -32.91 17.38 32.81
CA THR A 104 -31.89 18.30 32.30
C THR A 104 -30.60 18.09 33.09
N PHE A 105 -29.72 17.23 32.57
CA PHE A 105 -28.36 17.15 33.07
C PHE A 105 -27.71 18.53 32.91
N ALA A 106 -27.10 19.03 34.00
CA ALA A 106 -26.28 20.22 33.93
C ALA A 106 -25.20 20.03 32.85
N PRO A 107 -24.77 21.09 32.14
CA PRO A 107 -23.80 20.96 31.07
C PRO A 107 -22.50 20.36 31.63
N THR A 108 -22.24 19.09 31.29
CA THR A 108 -20.92 18.50 31.41
C THR A 108 -19.94 19.45 30.73
N PRO A 109 -18.85 19.88 31.39
CA PRO A 109 -17.92 20.80 30.78
C PRO A 109 -17.43 20.19 29.47
N THR A 110 -17.53 20.94 28.38
CA THR A 110 -16.98 20.56 27.07
C THR A 110 -15.56 20.08 27.30
N PRO A 111 -15.20 18.84 26.94
CA PRO A 111 -13.81 18.42 27.01
C PRO A 111 -13.04 19.36 26.08
N THR A 112 -12.18 20.19 26.66
CA THR A 112 -11.21 20.96 25.89
C THR A 112 -10.50 19.98 24.98
N GLU A 113 -10.49 20.28 23.68
CA GLU A 113 -9.84 19.47 22.65
C GLU A 113 -8.36 19.33 23.03
N ALA A 114 -8.04 18.22 23.71
CA ALA A 114 -6.68 17.86 24.02
C ALA A 114 -6.03 17.59 22.67
N ALA A 115 -5.05 18.42 22.31
CA ALA A 115 -4.28 18.24 21.09
C ALA A 115 -3.85 16.76 20.99
N PRO A 116 -3.99 16.12 19.82
CA PRO A 116 -3.62 14.72 19.66
C PRO A 116 -2.18 14.55 20.16
N PRO A 117 -1.85 13.46 20.87
CA PRO A 117 -0.52 13.28 21.39
C PRO A 117 0.47 13.31 20.23
N ALA A 118 1.23 14.41 20.15
CA ALA A 118 2.51 14.39 19.44
C ALA A 118 3.31 13.22 20.01
N PHE A 119 4.13 12.58 19.19
CA PHE A 119 5.04 11.52 19.62
C PHE A 119 6.08 12.08 20.60
N ALA A 120 5.67 12.24 21.86
CA ALA A 120 6.48 12.70 22.97
C ALA A 120 7.25 11.51 23.55
N GLY A 121 8.12 10.94 22.72
CA GLY A 121 9.23 10.09 23.16
C GLY A 121 10.29 10.90 23.90
N ALA A 122 9.88 11.67 24.91
CA ALA A 122 10.76 12.42 25.79
C ALA A 122 11.36 11.46 26.82
N ALA A 123 12.33 10.64 26.38
CA ALA A 123 13.23 9.97 27.30
C ALA A 123 13.97 11.03 28.14
N ASN A 124 14.27 10.69 29.40
CA ASN A 124 14.93 11.59 30.33
C ASN A 124 16.20 12.19 29.71
N ALA A 125 16.30 13.53 29.71
CA ALA A 125 17.37 14.32 29.08
C ALA A 125 18.73 14.25 29.82
N GLN A 126 19.05 13.10 30.43
CA GLN A 126 20.32 12.77 31.07
C GLN A 126 20.87 11.40 30.64
N ASP A 127 20.14 10.63 29.81
CA ASP A 127 20.59 9.30 29.31
C ASP A 127 20.58 9.19 27.77
N LEU A 128 20.29 10.28 27.06
CA LEU A 128 20.22 10.33 25.59
C LEU A 128 21.59 10.43 24.89
N SER A 129 22.70 10.13 25.59
CA SER A 129 24.04 10.15 25.00
C SER A 129 24.45 8.81 24.36
N THR A 130 23.66 7.74 24.51
CA THR A 130 23.89 6.47 23.83
C THR A 130 23.16 6.41 22.49
N SER A 131 23.79 7.02 21.48
CA SER A 131 23.65 6.70 20.05
C SER A 131 22.25 6.77 19.43
N SER A 132 22.03 7.80 18.60
CA SER A 132 21.16 7.65 17.42
C SER A 132 21.82 6.66 16.46
N ALA A 133 21.63 5.37 16.72
CA ALA A 133 22.20 4.31 15.91
C ALA A 133 21.53 4.33 14.52
N ALA A 134 22.35 4.54 13.49
CA ALA A 134 21.90 4.44 12.10
C ALA A 134 21.29 3.05 11.83
N CYS A 135 20.28 3.00 10.95
CA CYS A 135 19.66 1.74 10.56
C CYS A 135 20.71 0.76 10.01
N PRO A 136 20.75 -0.50 10.48
CA PRO A 136 21.71 -1.47 9.98
C PRO A 136 21.38 -1.88 8.53
N ALA A 137 22.41 -2.03 7.70
CA ALA A 137 22.28 -2.73 6.43
C ALA A 137 22.07 -4.23 6.70
N VAL A 138 21.05 -4.81 6.08
CA VAL A 138 20.61 -6.21 6.27
C VAL A 138 20.52 -6.99 4.96
N ALA A 139 20.39 -6.31 3.82
CA ALA A 139 20.47 -6.89 2.48
C ALA A 139 21.76 -6.47 1.75
N SER A 140 22.26 -7.35 0.90
CA SER A 140 23.42 -7.08 0.03
C SER A 140 23.11 -6.13 -1.14
N GLY A 141 21.84 -5.87 -1.42
CA GLY A 141 21.37 -5.01 -2.49
C GLY A 141 19.89 -5.22 -2.81
N TYR A 142 19.38 -4.39 -3.71
CA TYR A 142 18.00 -4.41 -4.19
C TYR A 142 17.98 -4.20 -5.71
N ASP A 143 16.99 -4.80 -6.38
CA ASP A 143 16.83 -4.63 -7.82
C ASP A 143 16.15 -3.28 -8.10
N LEU A 144 16.49 -2.70 -9.25
CA LEU A 144 15.82 -1.53 -9.79
C LEU A 144 15.00 -1.97 -11.02
N VAL A 145 13.68 -1.74 -11.01
CA VAL A 145 12.78 -2.21 -12.07
C VAL A 145 11.95 -1.05 -12.65
N PRO A 146 11.60 -1.08 -13.95
CA PRO A 146 10.74 -0.07 -14.56
C PRO A 146 9.30 -0.22 -14.05
N PHE A 147 8.68 0.90 -13.69
CA PHE A 147 7.25 0.94 -13.35
C PHE A 147 6.36 1.09 -14.59
N GLU A 148 5.05 0.87 -14.40
CA GLU A 148 4.01 1.02 -15.41
C GLU A 148 3.20 2.30 -15.18
N GLY A 149 2.64 2.83 -16.27
CA GLY A 149 1.76 4.00 -16.25
C GLY A 149 2.51 5.35 -16.33
N PRO A 150 1.76 6.45 -16.49
CA PRO A 150 2.30 7.79 -16.26
C PRO A 150 2.64 7.94 -14.77
N PRO A 151 3.62 8.78 -14.40
CA PRO A 151 3.95 8.99 -13.01
C PRO A 151 2.78 9.59 -12.22
N TYR A 152 2.56 9.09 -11.01
CA TYR A 152 1.39 9.41 -10.20
C TYR A 152 1.35 10.90 -9.81
N LYS A 153 0.15 11.50 -9.89
CA LYS A 153 -0.17 12.95 -9.73
C LYS A 153 1.00 13.89 -10.12
N ASN A 154 1.45 13.82 -11.38
CA ASN A 154 2.46 14.73 -11.94
C ASN A 154 3.80 14.79 -11.16
N ASN A 155 4.24 13.66 -10.60
CA ASN A 155 5.44 13.55 -9.75
C ASN A 155 5.41 14.34 -8.43
N ALA A 156 4.25 14.80 -7.97
CA ALA A 156 4.11 15.58 -6.74
C ALA A 156 4.41 14.80 -5.43
N LEU A 157 5.03 13.62 -5.50
CA LEU A 157 4.72 12.54 -4.58
C LEU A 157 5.92 11.66 -4.20
N THR A 158 6.65 12.06 -3.16
CA THR A 158 7.26 11.11 -2.22
C THR A 158 6.98 11.53 -0.78
N ASP A 159 7.47 12.71 -0.39
CA ASP A 159 7.67 13.01 1.04
C ASP A 159 6.40 13.51 1.75
N HIS A 160 5.42 14.02 1.01
CA HIS A 160 4.16 14.57 1.55
C HIS A 160 2.89 13.91 0.97
N ASN A 161 3.01 12.72 0.37
CA ASN A 161 1.89 12.02 -0.24
C ASN A 161 1.15 11.12 0.77
N ALA A 162 -0.06 11.50 1.17
CA ALA A 162 -0.93 10.69 2.05
C ALA A 162 -1.38 9.34 1.45
N ASP A 163 -1.31 9.15 0.13
CA ASP A 163 -1.54 7.84 -0.47
C ASP A 163 -0.36 6.87 -0.30
N LEU A 164 0.87 7.38 -0.25
CA LEU A 164 2.09 6.58 -0.11
C LEU A 164 2.72 6.59 1.29
N ARG A 165 2.34 7.54 2.15
CA ARG A 165 2.84 7.68 3.52
C ARG A 165 1.69 7.60 4.53
N LEU A 166 1.64 6.51 5.27
CA LEU A 166 0.70 6.33 6.38
C LEU A 166 0.96 7.31 7.52
N SER A 167 2.22 7.77 7.69
CA SER A 167 2.58 8.82 8.65
C SER A 167 1.93 10.18 8.32
N VAL A 168 1.84 10.53 7.03
CA VAL A 168 1.22 11.78 6.55
C VAL A 168 -0.30 11.69 6.65
N LEU A 169 -0.89 10.62 6.09
CA LEU A 169 -2.33 10.35 6.20
C LEU A 169 -2.78 10.41 7.66
N GLY A 170 -2.05 9.71 8.53
CA GLY A 170 -2.29 9.61 9.95
C GLY A 170 -3.21 8.45 10.31
N ILE A 171 -3.03 7.97 11.54
CA ILE A 171 -3.84 6.93 12.18
C ILE A 171 -4.22 7.37 13.59
N ALA A 172 -5.32 6.84 14.11
CA ALA A 172 -5.78 7.07 15.48
C ALA A 172 -6.18 5.73 16.12
N PRO A 173 -5.96 5.52 17.43
CA PRO A 173 -6.37 4.30 18.11
C PRO A 173 -7.90 4.10 18.07
N THR A 174 -8.33 2.85 18.17
CA THR A 174 -9.74 2.44 18.26
C THR A 174 -9.90 1.40 19.36
N ASP A 175 -11.08 1.37 20.00
CA ASP A 175 -11.43 0.38 21.02
C ASP A 175 -11.73 -1.01 20.43
N THR A 176 -11.66 -1.14 19.11
CA THR A 176 -11.78 -2.41 18.39
C THR A 176 -10.73 -3.42 18.85
N PRO A 177 -11.11 -4.64 19.27
CA PRO A 177 -10.15 -5.63 19.76
C PRO A 177 -9.06 -5.98 18.73
N PRO A 178 -7.77 -5.99 19.14
CA PRO A 178 -6.66 -6.43 18.31
C PRO A 178 -6.61 -7.96 18.28
N THR A 179 -7.60 -8.57 17.62
CA THR A 179 -7.71 -10.01 17.41
C THR A 179 -7.96 -10.28 15.93
N LEU A 180 -7.52 -11.43 15.43
CA LEU A 180 -7.91 -11.87 14.10
C LEU A 180 -9.43 -12.07 14.04
N VAL A 181 -10.03 -11.61 12.95
CA VAL A 181 -11.46 -11.71 12.69
C VAL A 181 -11.72 -12.51 11.43
N ASP A 182 -12.85 -13.20 11.40
CA ASP A 182 -13.28 -14.01 10.28
C ASP A 182 -14.39 -13.22 9.55
N TYR A 183 -14.11 -12.81 8.30
CA TYR A 183 -15.07 -12.15 7.41
C TYR A 183 -15.62 -13.14 6.39
N ASP A 184 -16.88 -12.96 5.98
CA ASP A 184 -17.47 -13.72 4.89
C ASP A 184 -16.91 -13.31 3.50
N GLY A 185 -17.26 -14.09 2.48
CA GLY A 185 -16.94 -13.80 1.08
C GLY A 185 -15.66 -14.47 0.57
N PRO A 186 -15.33 -14.26 -0.72
CA PRO A 186 -14.18 -14.91 -1.35
C PRO A 186 -12.85 -14.46 -0.72
N THR A 187 -11.85 -15.33 -0.79
CA THR A 187 -10.45 -15.02 -0.48
C THR A 187 -9.66 -14.93 -1.77
N ASP A 188 -8.75 -13.95 -1.88
CA ASP A 188 -7.72 -13.95 -2.91
C ASP A 188 -6.49 -14.78 -2.43
N PRO A 189 -6.15 -15.90 -3.10
CA PRO A 189 -4.95 -16.67 -2.77
C PRO A 189 -3.65 -15.89 -3.08
N ASP A 190 -3.68 -14.96 -4.03
CA ASP A 190 -2.54 -14.19 -4.53
C ASP A 190 -2.30 -12.88 -3.77
N ALA A 191 -3.12 -12.60 -2.75
CA ALA A 191 -2.95 -11.48 -1.84
C ALA A 191 -1.67 -11.60 -0.98
N PRO A 192 -1.03 -10.47 -0.61
CA PRO A 192 0.12 -10.46 0.29
C PRO A 192 -0.25 -11.01 1.68
N LYS A 193 0.47 -12.04 2.14
CA LYS A 193 0.21 -12.66 3.46
C LYS A 193 1.13 -12.06 4.53
N LEU A 194 0.53 -11.42 5.53
CA LEU A 194 1.21 -10.62 6.56
C LEU A 194 2.03 -11.47 7.54
N HIS A 195 1.76 -12.77 7.66
CA HIS A 195 2.65 -13.67 8.40
C HIS A 195 4.08 -13.70 7.84
N GLY A 196 4.25 -13.37 6.54
CA GLY A 196 5.55 -13.32 5.87
C GLY A 196 6.44 -12.16 6.30
N LEU A 197 5.92 -11.18 7.04
CA LEU A 197 6.69 -10.04 7.59
C LEU A 197 7.82 -10.49 8.53
N PHE A 198 7.68 -11.65 9.18
CA PHE A 198 8.52 -12.10 10.28
C PHE A 198 9.22 -13.44 10.00
N PRO A 199 10.37 -13.71 10.64
CA PRO A 199 11.06 -15.00 10.58
C PRO A 199 10.12 -16.19 10.82
N ALA A 200 10.37 -17.29 10.09
CA ALA A 200 9.57 -18.53 10.12
C ALA A 200 8.07 -18.37 9.80
N ASN A 201 7.67 -17.29 9.13
CA ASN A 201 6.29 -16.99 8.76
C ASN A 201 5.34 -17.00 9.99
N ARG A 202 5.78 -16.42 11.11
CA ARG A 202 5.04 -16.39 12.37
C ARG A 202 3.90 -15.36 12.32
N THR A 203 2.75 -15.70 12.92
CA THR A 203 1.74 -14.70 13.28
C THR A 203 2.19 -14.02 14.57
N PRO A 204 2.40 -12.69 14.60
CA PRO A 204 2.74 -11.95 15.81
C PRO A 204 1.51 -11.80 16.73
N THR A 205 1.75 -11.51 18.00
CA THR A 205 0.71 -10.94 18.86
C THR A 205 0.29 -9.58 18.29
N LEU A 206 -1.00 -9.38 18.13
CA LEU A 206 -1.58 -8.08 17.76
C LEU A 206 -1.70 -7.25 19.03
N LEU A 207 -1.12 -6.04 19.04
CA LEU A 207 -1.02 -5.18 20.23
C LEU A 207 -2.13 -4.13 20.27
N ARG A 208 -2.42 -3.50 19.13
CA ARG A 208 -3.42 -2.43 19.02
C ARG A 208 -3.97 -2.33 17.60
N ALA A 209 -5.25 -1.96 17.49
CA ALA A 209 -5.90 -1.61 16.23
C ALA A 209 -6.02 -0.09 16.09
N TYR A 210 -6.00 0.40 14.85
CA TYR A 210 -6.12 1.82 14.52
C TYR A 210 -7.09 2.04 13.38
N LEU A 211 -7.79 3.15 13.43
CA LEU A 211 -8.48 3.76 12.29
C LEU A 211 -7.51 4.68 11.54
N ARG A 212 -7.82 5.00 10.29
CA ARG A 212 -7.09 6.00 9.49
C ARG A 212 -7.90 7.29 9.41
N PHE A 213 -7.24 8.40 9.09
CA PHE A 213 -7.96 9.57 8.61
C PHE A 213 -8.21 9.46 7.10
N ASP A 214 -9.25 10.13 6.61
CA ASP A 214 -9.41 10.45 5.20
C ASP A 214 -8.44 11.58 4.78
N TRP A 215 -8.30 11.80 3.47
CA TRP A 215 -7.50 12.91 2.93
C TRP A 215 -8.34 13.78 1.98
N ILE A 216 -8.31 15.09 2.22
CA ILE A 216 -8.95 16.10 1.38
C ILE A 216 -7.87 16.62 0.44
N TRP A 217 -7.83 16.08 -0.77
CA TRP A 217 -6.87 16.48 -1.82
C TRP A 217 -7.11 17.92 -2.28
N ASP A 218 -6.02 18.68 -2.39
CA ASP A 218 -5.99 19.99 -3.03
C ASP A 218 -4.64 20.15 -3.72
N GLU A 219 -4.61 19.88 -5.03
CA GLU A 219 -3.38 19.98 -5.83
C GLU A 219 -3.04 21.43 -6.22
N GLY A 220 -3.92 22.39 -5.95
CA GLY A 220 -3.76 23.80 -6.31
C GLY A 220 -3.04 24.66 -5.27
N GLN A 221 -2.95 24.19 -4.02
CA GLN A 221 -2.34 24.94 -2.90
C GLN A 221 -0.82 24.75 -2.75
N GLY A 222 -0.20 23.85 -3.53
CA GLY A 222 1.19 23.45 -3.34
C GLY A 222 1.36 22.37 -2.25
N GLU A 223 2.52 22.33 -1.61
CA GLU A 223 2.86 21.29 -0.63
C GLU A 223 2.45 21.67 0.81
N PRO A 224 1.82 20.76 1.59
CA PRO A 224 1.34 19.43 1.20
C PRO A 224 0.08 19.50 0.31
N TYR A 225 -0.04 18.56 -0.64
CA TYR A 225 -1.10 18.51 -1.65
C TYR A 225 -2.47 18.09 -1.05
N GLY A 226 -3.05 18.97 -0.24
CA GLY A 226 -4.26 18.73 0.53
C GLY A 226 -4.01 18.66 2.03
N ARG A 227 -5.03 18.19 2.77
CA ARG A 227 -5.02 18.13 4.24
C ARG A 227 -5.73 16.88 4.75
N ARG A 228 -5.40 16.51 5.99
CA ARG A 228 -6.11 15.46 6.74
C ARG A 228 -7.60 15.80 6.87
N GLY A 229 -8.45 14.82 6.59
CA GLY A 229 -9.90 14.88 6.74
C GLY A 229 -10.37 14.34 8.10
N GLY A 230 -11.62 13.89 8.15
CA GLY A 230 -12.18 13.21 9.32
C GLY A 230 -11.59 11.81 9.53
N LEU A 231 -11.97 11.17 10.63
CA LEU A 231 -11.61 9.76 10.87
C LEU A 231 -12.50 8.86 10.01
N ASN A 232 -11.88 7.96 9.24
CA ASN A 232 -12.61 7.03 8.38
C ASN A 232 -13.10 5.82 9.18
N LEU A 233 -14.36 5.44 9.00
CA LEU A 233 -15.04 4.39 9.76
C LEU A 233 -15.55 3.23 8.86
N ASP A 234 -15.05 3.11 7.62
CA ASP A 234 -15.48 2.06 6.68
C ASP A 234 -15.18 0.65 7.21
N TRP A 235 -14.12 0.54 8.02
CA TRP A 235 -13.68 -0.67 8.70
C TRP A 235 -13.44 -0.40 10.19
N PRO A 236 -13.68 -1.38 11.10
CA PRO A 236 -13.40 -1.21 12.52
C PRO A 236 -11.90 -0.98 12.82
N ALA A 237 -11.02 -1.48 11.95
CA ALA A 237 -9.60 -1.16 11.92
C ALA A 237 -9.12 -1.00 10.46
N ALA A 238 -8.16 -0.10 10.25
CA ALA A 238 -7.46 0.10 8.97
C ALA A 238 -5.93 -0.14 9.10
N ALA A 239 -5.41 -0.18 10.33
CA ALA A 239 -4.02 -0.56 10.62
C ALA A 239 -3.91 -1.36 11.93
N LEU A 240 -2.83 -2.13 12.07
CA LEU A 240 -2.49 -2.93 13.26
C LEU A 240 -1.07 -2.64 13.73
N GLU A 241 -0.89 -2.54 15.04
CA GLU A 241 0.41 -2.64 15.71
C GLU A 241 0.69 -4.11 16.07
N LEU A 242 1.84 -4.60 15.64
CA LEU A 242 2.28 -6.00 15.72
C LEU A 242 3.47 -6.13 16.68
N ALA A 243 3.47 -7.18 17.49
CA ALA A 243 4.60 -7.51 18.36
C ALA A 243 5.81 -8.00 17.57
N ALA A 244 6.90 -7.23 17.67
CA ALA A 244 8.21 -7.52 17.09
C ALA A 244 9.31 -7.24 18.12
N THR A 245 10.43 -7.95 18.01
CA THR A 245 11.58 -7.76 18.91
C THR A 245 12.52 -6.71 18.31
N PRO A 246 13.02 -5.72 19.06
CA PRO A 246 14.02 -4.79 18.56
C PRO A 246 15.23 -5.52 17.92
N GLY A 247 15.57 -5.17 16.69
CA GLY A 247 16.60 -5.85 15.89
C GLY A 247 16.12 -7.07 15.08
N GLU A 248 14.86 -7.53 15.23
CA GLU A 248 14.28 -8.61 14.42
C GLU A 248 14.17 -8.19 12.95
N THR A 249 14.68 -9.01 12.03
CA THR A 249 14.60 -8.74 10.58
C THR A 249 13.15 -8.71 10.10
N ILE A 250 12.80 -7.65 9.36
CA ILE A 250 11.50 -7.51 8.70
C ILE A 250 11.65 -7.83 7.21
N TYR A 251 10.70 -8.60 6.69
CA TYR A 251 10.61 -9.04 5.29
C TYR A 251 9.36 -8.46 4.61
N PRO A 252 9.23 -8.48 3.27
CA PRO A 252 7.96 -8.16 2.65
C PRO A 252 6.91 -9.24 2.98
N PRO A 253 5.62 -8.87 3.10
CA PRO A 253 4.52 -9.83 3.11
C PRO A 253 4.68 -10.86 1.99
N SER A 254 4.58 -12.14 2.33
CA SER A 254 4.87 -13.21 1.38
C SER A 254 3.78 -13.31 0.31
N ARG A 255 4.17 -13.52 -0.95
CA ARG A 255 3.24 -13.57 -2.09
C ARG A 255 3.69 -14.57 -3.15
N GLY A 256 2.73 -15.25 -3.79
CA GLY A 256 2.98 -16.14 -4.93
C GLY A 256 3.37 -15.39 -6.21
N PRO A 257 2.50 -14.53 -6.78
CA PRO A 257 2.79 -13.87 -8.05
C PRO A 257 3.97 -12.90 -8.03
N VAL A 258 4.76 -12.99 -9.10
CA VAL A 258 5.90 -12.13 -9.43
C VAL A 258 5.40 -10.97 -10.29
N ILE A 259 5.79 -9.74 -9.94
CA ILE A 259 5.49 -8.53 -10.71
C ILE A 259 6.51 -8.26 -11.81
N TYR A 260 7.76 -8.70 -11.66
CA TYR A 260 8.83 -8.45 -12.64
C TYR A 260 9.99 -9.46 -12.55
N GLY A 261 10.56 -9.79 -13.71
CA GLY A 261 11.85 -10.48 -13.83
C GLY A 261 11.93 -11.82 -13.08
N SER A 262 13.07 -12.05 -12.44
CA SER A 262 13.44 -13.32 -11.78
C SER A 262 12.86 -13.51 -10.37
N GLY A 263 11.80 -12.79 -9.98
CA GLY A 263 11.12 -13.01 -8.70
C GLY A 263 10.81 -11.78 -7.85
N ALA A 264 10.81 -10.56 -8.41
CA ALA A 264 10.34 -9.39 -7.68
C ALA A 264 8.82 -9.52 -7.43
N ILE A 265 8.37 -9.36 -6.19
CA ILE A 265 6.94 -9.52 -5.81
C ILE A 265 6.25 -8.19 -5.48
N ALA A 266 7.03 -7.16 -5.14
CA ALA A 266 6.53 -5.83 -4.82
C ALA A 266 7.52 -4.75 -5.25
N LEU A 267 6.96 -3.59 -5.64
CA LEU A 267 7.63 -2.35 -5.95
C LEU A 267 7.66 -1.47 -4.69
N VAL A 268 8.77 -0.75 -4.46
CA VAL A 268 8.91 0.16 -3.32
C VAL A 268 8.44 1.55 -3.74
N LEU A 269 7.19 1.85 -3.43
CA LEU A 269 6.53 3.11 -3.76
C LEU A 269 7.02 4.24 -2.84
N PHE A 270 7.35 3.93 -1.59
CA PHE A 270 7.97 4.86 -0.64
C PHE A 270 8.99 4.15 0.25
N ALA A 271 10.12 4.81 0.50
CA ALA A 271 11.11 4.40 1.49
C ALA A 271 11.76 5.61 2.16
N ASP A 272 11.68 5.64 3.48
CA ASP A 272 12.38 6.54 4.37
C ASP A 272 12.94 5.73 5.55
N GLU A 273 13.76 6.32 6.40
CA GLU A 273 14.49 5.59 7.45
C GLU A 273 13.60 4.83 8.44
N ARG A 274 12.32 5.24 8.56
CA ARG A 274 11.34 4.76 9.55
C ARG A 274 9.99 4.31 8.96
N GLU A 275 9.84 4.34 7.64
CA GLU A 275 8.57 4.12 6.93
C GLU A 275 8.82 3.52 5.53
N LEU A 276 8.02 2.53 5.14
CA LEU A 276 8.14 1.85 3.85
C LEU A 276 6.76 1.49 3.28
N THR A 277 6.56 1.67 1.98
CA THR A 277 5.30 1.34 1.30
C THR A 277 5.57 0.48 0.06
N LEU A 278 4.92 -0.67 0.03
CA LEU A 278 5.10 -1.73 -0.96
C LEU A 278 3.85 -1.87 -1.83
N GLY A 279 3.98 -1.68 -3.14
CA GLY A 279 2.94 -1.96 -4.13
C GLY A 279 3.13 -3.35 -4.73
N PHE A 280 2.10 -4.19 -4.72
CA PHE A 280 2.13 -5.56 -5.26
C PHE A 280 1.68 -5.61 -6.74
N SER A 281 2.00 -4.55 -7.47
CA SER A 281 1.88 -4.41 -8.93
C SER A 281 3.12 -3.66 -9.45
N ARG A 282 3.18 -3.35 -10.75
CA ARG A 282 4.24 -2.49 -11.31
C ARG A 282 3.87 -1.00 -11.35
N HIS A 283 2.69 -0.59 -10.90
CA HIS A 283 2.28 0.82 -11.00
C HIS A 283 2.94 1.67 -9.92
N ASP A 284 3.25 2.94 -10.23
CA ASP A 284 3.78 3.92 -9.27
C ASP A 284 2.67 4.62 -8.44
N ASP A 285 1.58 3.89 -8.18
CA ASP A 285 0.40 4.39 -7.49
C ASP A 285 -0.27 3.30 -6.65
N VAL A 286 -1.31 3.68 -5.93
CA VAL A 286 -2.05 2.77 -5.03
C VAL A 286 -3.28 2.12 -5.67
N SER A 287 -3.63 2.47 -6.91
CA SER A 287 -4.86 2.06 -7.59
C SER A 287 -4.79 0.67 -8.21
N ALA A 288 -3.60 0.12 -8.44
CA ALA A 288 -3.41 -1.20 -9.05
C ALA A 288 -2.92 -2.25 -8.03
N GLY A 289 -3.80 -3.20 -7.69
CA GLY A 289 -3.51 -4.33 -6.82
C GLY A 289 -3.40 -3.94 -5.34
N TYR A 290 -2.67 -4.76 -4.57
CA TYR A 290 -2.51 -4.54 -3.13
C TYR A 290 -1.38 -3.55 -2.83
N VAL A 291 -1.54 -2.77 -1.76
CA VAL A 291 -0.47 -1.95 -1.18
C VAL A 291 -0.36 -2.22 0.31
N VAL A 292 0.87 -2.35 0.82
CA VAL A 292 1.14 -2.51 2.25
C VAL A 292 2.03 -1.38 2.75
N HIS A 293 1.57 -0.71 3.79
CA HIS A 293 2.29 0.35 4.49
C HIS A 293 2.93 -0.23 5.76
N LEU A 294 4.18 0.13 6.04
CA LEU A 294 4.94 -0.28 7.21
C LEU A 294 5.53 0.95 7.92
N LEU A 295 5.32 1.05 9.24
CA LEU A 295 5.91 2.10 10.10
C LEU A 295 6.66 1.47 11.28
N ASN A 296 7.59 2.24 11.86
CA ASN A 296 8.36 1.90 13.07
C ASN A 296 9.37 0.76 12.91
N LEU A 297 9.99 0.68 11.73
CA LEU A 297 11.13 -0.18 11.41
C LEU A 297 12.37 0.65 11.08
N CYS A 298 13.57 0.15 11.36
CA CYS A 298 14.81 0.59 10.73
C CYS A 298 14.82 0.09 9.30
N VAL A 299 14.42 0.90 8.30
CA VAL A 299 14.53 0.49 6.89
C VAL A 299 16.01 0.39 6.51
N ASP A 300 16.37 -0.61 5.70
CA ASP A 300 17.74 -0.81 5.23
C ASP A 300 18.26 0.46 4.51
N PRO A 301 19.41 1.04 4.93
CA PRO A 301 19.95 2.24 4.31
C PRO A 301 20.27 2.08 2.82
N ASN A 302 20.58 0.86 2.34
CA ASN A 302 20.77 0.59 0.92
C ASN A 302 19.46 0.71 0.14
N LEU A 303 18.32 0.34 0.74
CA LEU A 303 17.00 0.48 0.12
C LEU A 303 16.59 1.95 0.05
N VAL A 304 16.76 2.68 1.16
CA VAL A 304 16.47 4.12 1.23
C VAL A 304 17.34 4.90 0.25
N ALA A 305 18.64 4.57 0.16
CA ALA A 305 19.55 5.20 -0.80
C ALA A 305 19.15 4.90 -2.26
N LEU A 306 18.82 3.65 -2.59
CA LEU A 306 18.40 3.28 -3.95
C LEU A 306 17.08 3.96 -4.34
N TYR A 307 16.12 4.08 -3.41
CA TYR A 307 14.87 4.81 -3.59
C TYR A 307 15.11 6.30 -3.83
N ARG A 308 15.85 6.97 -2.93
CA ARG A 308 16.16 8.41 -3.03
C ARG A 308 16.93 8.73 -4.33
N ALA A 309 17.76 7.80 -4.83
CA ALA A 309 18.45 7.94 -6.12
C ALA A 309 17.53 7.92 -7.36
N GLN A 310 16.26 7.54 -7.24
CA GLN A 310 15.27 7.63 -8.33
C GLN A 310 14.55 8.98 -8.38
N LEU A 311 14.91 9.89 -7.48
CA LEU A 311 14.27 11.19 -7.29
C LEU A 311 15.19 12.34 -7.76
N ASN A 312 14.56 13.39 -8.28
CA ASN A 312 15.18 14.69 -8.52
C ASN A 312 14.28 15.75 -7.89
N ASN A 313 14.80 16.54 -6.94
CA ASN A 313 14.02 17.51 -6.15
C ASN A 313 12.71 16.92 -5.55
N GLY A 314 12.80 15.72 -4.95
CA GLY A 314 11.63 15.02 -4.35
C GLY A 314 10.64 14.40 -5.35
N ARG A 315 10.93 14.48 -6.65
CA ARG A 315 10.05 14.03 -7.75
C ARG A 315 10.63 12.83 -8.47
N ARG A 316 9.81 11.87 -8.93
CA ARG A 316 10.30 10.74 -9.76
C ARG A 316 11.05 11.27 -10.98
N ALA A 317 12.21 10.69 -11.25
CA ALA A 317 13.10 11.16 -12.32
C ALA A 317 13.47 10.07 -13.34
N THR A 318 13.49 8.80 -12.95
CA THR A 318 14.16 7.73 -13.71
C THR A 318 13.21 6.75 -14.42
N GLY A 319 11.91 6.77 -14.13
CA GLY A 319 10.95 5.75 -14.61
C GLY A 319 11.13 4.37 -13.94
N HIS A 320 11.93 4.30 -12.89
CA HIS A 320 12.25 3.05 -12.17
C HIS A 320 12.07 3.23 -10.67
N LEU A 321 11.82 2.13 -9.96
CA LEU A 321 11.78 2.06 -8.50
C LEU A 321 12.44 0.78 -7.98
N PRO A 322 12.91 0.77 -6.72
CA PRO A 322 13.41 -0.45 -6.10
C PRO A 322 12.33 -1.53 -6.06
N ALA A 323 12.72 -2.79 -6.19
CA ALA A 323 11.83 -3.93 -6.02
C ALA A 323 12.39 -4.98 -5.07
N VAL A 324 11.50 -5.71 -4.43
CA VAL A 324 11.82 -6.69 -3.37
C VAL A 324 11.25 -8.07 -3.70
N ARG A 325 11.99 -9.11 -3.28
CA ARG A 325 11.63 -10.53 -3.42
C ARG A 325 11.08 -11.10 -2.10
N ASN A 326 10.39 -12.24 -2.18
CA ASN A 326 10.09 -13.04 -0.97
C ASN A 326 11.37 -13.28 -0.16
N ALA A 327 11.27 -13.15 1.18
CA ALA A 327 12.38 -13.34 2.13
C ALA A 327 13.62 -12.44 1.91
N GLN A 328 13.55 -11.39 1.09
CA GLN A 328 14.58 -10.35 1.03
C GLN A 328 14.40 -9.40 2.24
N PRO A 329 15.43 -9.20 3.09
CA PRO A 329 15.33 -8.25 4.21
C PRO A 329 14.96 -6.85 3.74
N LEU A 330 14.07 -6.18 4.47
CA LEU A 330 13.70 -4.77 4.26
C LEU A 330 14.34 -3.84 5.29
N GLY A 331 14.79 -4.40 6.42
CA GLY A 331 15.19 -3.66 7.60
C GLY A 331 15.09 -4.50 8.87
N THR A 332 15.13 -3.84 10.02
CA THR A 332 14.89 -4.45 11.34
C THR A 332 13.81 -3.71 12.12
N ALA A 333 13.11 -4.38 13.04
CA ALA A 333 12.16 -3.73 13.93
C ALA A 333 12.88 -2.82 14.95
N ILE A 334 12.33 -1.65 15.25
CA ILE A 334 12.80 -0.78 16.35
C ILE A 334 12.09 -1.14 17.65
N GLY A 335 10.83 -1.54 17.53
CA GLY A 335 9.92 -1.99 18.59
C GLY A 335 8.77 -2.72 17.92
N SER A 336 7.53 -2.41 18.28
CA SER A 336 6.35 -2.88 17.55
C SER A 336 6.33 -2.36 16.10
N LEU A 337 5.84 -3.18 15.16
CA LEU A 337 5.70 -2.81 13.74
C LEU A 337 4.25 -2.43 13.46
N ILE A 338 3.98 -1.28 12.81
CA ILE A 338 2.62 -0.95 12.39
C ILE A 338 2.45 -1.30 10.91
N VAL A 339 1.36 -1.99 10.57
CA VAL A 339 0.99 -2.38 9.20
C VAL A 339 -0.39 -1.88 8.82
N ALA A 340 -0.57 -1.44 7.58
CA ALA A 340 -1.87 -1.21 6.96
C ALA A 340 -1.91 -1.80 5.54
N VAL A 341 -3.09 -2.23 5.09
CA VAL A 341 -3.28 -2.88 3.78
C VAL A 341 -4.32 -2.11 2.97
N ARG A 342 -4.08 -1.97 1.67
CA ARG A 342 -5.04 -1.50 0.66
C ARG A 342 -5.23 -2.53 -0.44
N ASP A 343 -6.40 -2.52 -1.08
CA ASP A 343 -6.67 -3.09 -2.40
C ASP A 343 -7.21 -1.97 -3.30
N ARG A 344 -6.55 -1.74 -4.44
CA ARG A 344 -6.93 -0.75 -5.47
C ARG A 344 -7.28 0.63 -4.88
N GLY A 345 -6.47 1.07 -3.93
CA GLY A 345 -6.54 2.37 -3.27
C GLY A 345 -7.35 2.39 -1.99
N ALA A 346 -8.36 1.53 -1.84
CA ALA A 346 -9.18 1.43 -0.63
C ALA A 346 -8.42 0.66 0.47
N PHE A 347 -8.39 1.19 1.69
CA PHE A 347 -7.88 0.43 2.84
C PHE A 347 -8.86 -0.69 3.21
N LEU A 348 -8.30 -1.77 3.74
CA LEU A 348 -9.02 -2.95 4.22
C LEU A 348 -8.69 -3.20 5.70
N ASP A 349 -9.50 -4.00 6.40
CA ASP A 349 -9.18 -4.41 7.76
C ASP A 349 -8.06 -5.47 7.78
N PRO A 350 -6.85 -5.13 8.27
CA PRO A 350 -5.72 -6.07 8.29
C PRO A 350 -5.88 -7.20 9.31
N ARG A 351 -6.97 -7.23 10.11
CA ARG A 351 -7.30 -8.35 11.01
C ARG A 351 -7.94 -9.54 10.31
N SER A 352 -8.35 -9.42 9.04
CA SER A 352 -9.02 -10.53 8.33
C SER A 352 -8.13 -11.77 8.26
N ARG A 353 -8.53 -12.83 8.98
CA ARG A 353 -7.78 -14.08 9.08
C ARG A 353 -7.61 -14.72 7.70
N LYS A 354 -8.71 -14.81 6.93
CA LYS A 354 -8.77 -15.52 5.65
C LYS A 354 -7.98 -14.81 4.54
N ASP A 355 -7.82 -13.49 4.62
CA ASP A 355 -7.20 -12.73 3.53
C ASP A 355 -5.70 -12.56 3.73
N TRP A 356 -5.27 -12.30 4.99
CA TRP A 356 -3.90 -11.87 5.28
C TRP A 356 -3.08 -12.87 6.11
N TRP A 357 -3.72 -13.78 6.84
CA TRP A 357 -3.06 -14.63 7.85
C TRP A 357 -3.21 -16.13 7.63
N SER A 358 -4.06 -16.56 6.68
CA SER A 358 -4.13 -17.94 6.21
C SER A 358 -2.85 -18.33 5.46
N ARG A 359 -2.42 -19.57 5.64
CA ARG A 359 -1.32 -20.20 4.90
C ARG A 359 -1.83 -21.02 3.72
#